data_AF-A0A2H6N0T8-F1
#
_entry.id   AF-A0A2H6N0T8-F1
#
_cell.length_a   1.000
_cell.length_b   1.000
_cell.length_c   1.000
_cell.angle_alpha   90.00
_cell.angle_beta   90.00
_cell.angle_gamma   90.00
#
_symmetry.space_group_name_H-M   'P 1'
#
loop_
_entity.id
_entity.type
_entity.pdbx_description
1 polymer ?
#
loop_
_entity_poly.entity_id
_entity_poly.type
_entity_poly.pdbx_seq_one_letter_code
_entity_poly.pdbx_strand_id
1 'polypeptide(L)'
;IQDYVNICGLKIWQEEVSRIINYNVEQECNNFLRTKIQDWQSIYQSTHIPIPKFVPTDESVTFIGRLCREILRITDPKSACYIDQLNTWYDMKTHQEVSNSRLLAEIQNTLGTFGLN
;
A
#
# COMPACT_ATOMS: atom_id res chain seq x y z
N ILE A 1 -29.01 11.18 8.32
CA ILE A 1 -28.57 11.97 7.14
C ILE A 1 -28.30 11.06 5.94
N GLN A 2 -27.57 9.94 6.08
CA GLN A 2 -27.43 8.94 4.99
C GLN A 2 -28.77 8.33 4.54
N ASP A 3 -29.66 7.98 5.48
CA ASP A 3 -30.98 7.43 5.16
C ASP A 3 -31.94 8.44 4.51
N TYR A 4 -31.63 9.73 4.61
CA TYR A 4 -32.48 10.81 4.08
C TYR A 4 -32.21 11.13 2.61
N VAL A 5 -31.08 10.67 2.06
CA VAL A 5 -30.65 11.01 0.68
C VAL A 5 -30.50 9.75 -0.20
N ASN A 6 -30.70 8.55 0.35
CA ASN A 6 -30.51 7.28 -0.37
C ASN A 6 -29.14 7.19 -1.09
N ILE A 7 -28.11 7.81 -0.50
CA ILE A 7 -26.73 7.72 -0.97
C ILE A 7 -25.98 6.80 -0.02
N CYS A 8 -25.54 5.63 -0.51
CA CYS A 8 -24.67 4.72 0.24
C CYS A 8 -23.25 5.27 0.29
N GLY A 9 -23.02 6.32 1.10
CA GLY A 9 -21.71 6.98 1.20
C GLY A 9 -20.56 6.04 1.58
N LEU A 10 -20.85 5.01 2.39
CA LEU A 10 -19.87 3.97 2.71
C LEU A 10 -19.43 3.17 1.47
N LYS A 11 -20.37 2.81 0.60
CA LYS A 11 -20.08 2.09 -0.64
C LYS A 11 -19.24 2.94 -1.59
N ILE A 12 -19.62 4.21 -1.78
CA ILE A 12 -18.86 5.15 -2.60
C ILE A 12 -17.43 5.29 -2.07
N TRP A 13 -17.27 5.44 -0.75
CA TRP A 13 -15.97 5.53 -0.13
C TRP A 13 -15.14 4.25 -0.36
N GLN A 14 -15.73 3.07 -0.17
CA GLN A 14 -15.04 1.80 -0.40
C GLN A 14 -14.61 1.63 -1.87
N GLU A 15 -15.47 1.97 -2.82
CA GLU A 15 -15.17 1.90 -4.26
C GLU A 15 -14.05 2.87 -4.64
N GLU A 16 -14.10 4.11 -4.16
CA GLU A 16 -13.08 5.12 -4.48
C GLU A 16 -11.73 4.82 -3.81
N VAL A 17 -11.72 4.36 -2.55
CA VAL A 17 -10.48 3.95 -1.88
C VAL A 17 -9.88 2.73 -2.58
N SER A 18 -10.69 1.75 -2.94
CA SER A 18 -10.23 0.58 -3.72
C SER A 18 -9.62 1.01 -5.05
N ARG A 19 -10.28 1.92 -5.77
CA ARG A 19 -9.81 2.47 -7.05
C ARG A 19 -8.44 3.14 -6.91
N ILE A 20 -8.26 3.97 -5.87
CA ILE A 20 -6.99 4.66 -5.61
C ILE A 20 -5.87 3.68 -5.27
N ILE A 21 -6.13 2.72 -4.39
CA ILE A 21 -5.11 1.75 -3.96
C ILE A 21 -4.67 0.89 -5.15
N ASN A 22 -5.63 0.31 -5.87
CA ASN A 22 -5.33 -0.56 -7.01
C ASN A 22 -4.58 0.17 -8.13
N TYR A 23 -4.94 1.42 -8.41
CA TYR A 23 -4.17 2.24 -9.34
C TYR A 23 -2.72 2.40 -8.91
N ASN A 24 -2.48 2.75 -7.64
CA ASN A 24 -1.11 2.97 -7.16
C ASN A 24 -0.29 1.67 -7.14
N VAL A 25 -0.92 0.54 -6.80
CA VAL A 25 -0.30 -0.79 -6.91
C VAL A 25 0.09 -1.07 -8.37
N GLU A 26 -0.83 -0.89 -9.32
CA GLU A 26 -0.58 -1.11 -10.74
C GLU A 26 0.58 -0.25 -11.27
N GLN A 27 0.61 1.03 -10.90
CA GLN A 27 1.67 1.94 -11.30
C GLN A 27 3.03 1.58 -10.71
N GLU A 28 3.09 1.05 -9.48
CA GLU A 28 4.34 0.53 -8.91
C GLU A 28 4.77 -0.78 -9.60
N CYS A 29 3.80 -1.65 -9.90
CA CYS A 29 4.03 -2.93 -10.57
C CYS A 29 4.52 -2.80 -12.01
N ASN A 30 4.26 -1.68 -12.68
CA ASN A 30 4.79 -1.37 -14.01
C ASN A 30 6.32 -1.48 -14.10
N ASN A 31 7.05 -1.35 -12.99
CA ASN A 31 8.50 -1.55 -12.96
C ASN A 31 8.92 -3.02 -13.22
N PHE A 32 8.01 -3.98 -13.01
CA PHE A 32 8.25 -5.41 -13.24
C PHE A 32 7.70 -5.90 -14.59
N LEU A 33 6.90 -5.08 -15.29
CA LEU A 33 6.28 -5.45 -16.56
C LEU A 33 7.14 -5.06 -17.75
N ARG A 34 7.22 -5.95 -18.75
CA ARG A 34 7.82 -5.64 -20.06
C ARG A 34 7.03 -4.59 -20.83
N THR A 35 5.71 -4.73 -20.80
CA THR A 35 4.78 -3.78 -21.41
C THR A 35 4.09 -3.02 -20.29
N LYS A 36 4.43 -1.75 -20.15
CA LYS A 36 3.89 -0.89 -19.09
C LYS A 36 2.45 -0.50 -19.40
N ILE A 37 1.59 -0.57 -18.39
CA ILE A 37 0.22 -0.07 -18.44
C ILE A 37 0.28 1.44 -18.27
N GLN A 38 -0.05 2.17 -19.33
CA GLN A 38 -0.10 3.63 -19.29
C GLN A 38 -1.36 4.11 -18.56
N ASP A 39 -1.34 5.33 -18.04
CA ASP A 39 -2.47 5.91 -17.30
C ASP A 39 -3.81 5.77 -18.01
N TRP A 40 -3.85 6.03 -19.32
CA TRP A 40 -5.09 5.96 -20.12
C TRP A 40 -5.57 4.52 -20.40
N GLN A 41 -4.71 3.53 -20.15
CA GLN A 41 -5.03 2.11 -20.26
C GLN A 41 -5.51 1.52 -18.93
N SER A 42 -5.20 2.20 -17.81
CA SER A 42 -5.58 1.75 -16.49
C SER A 42 -7.10 1.80 -16.31
N ILE A 43 -7.70 0.68 -15.92
CA ILE A 43 -9.15 0.60 -15.62
C ILE A 43 -9.55 1.44 -14.41
N TYR A 44 -8.58 1.78 -13.54
CA TYR A 44 -8.80 2.57 -12.34
C TYR A 44 -8.73 4.08 -12.60
N GLN A 45 -8.17 4.49 -13.74
CA GLN A 45 -8.01 5.88 -14.11
C GLN A 45 -9.22 6.38 -14.89
N SER A 46 -9.99 7.30 -14.29
CA SER A 46 -11.15 7.92 -14.93
C SER A 46 -10.74 9.18 -15.68
N THR A 47 -11.27 9.35 -16.90
CA THR A 47 -11.08 10.57 -17.71
C THR A 47 -11.81 11.78 -17.13
N HIS A 48 -12.88 11.55 -16.36
CA HIS A 48 -13.71 12.60 -15.79
C HIS A 48 -13.24 13.00 -14.38
N ILE A 49 -12.74 12.04 -13.61
CA ILE A 49 -12.25 12.23 -12.22
C ILE A 49 -10.92 11.49 -12.06
N PRO A 50 -9.80 12.09 -12.53
CA PRO A 50 -8.51 11.41 -12.52
C PRO A 50 -7.96 11.25 -11.10
N ILE A 51 -7.27 10.14 -10.86
CA ILE A 51 -6.47 9.93 -9.65
C ILE A 51 -5.25 10.85 -9.75
N PRO A 52 -5.01 11.72 -8.76
CA PRO A 52 -3.89 12.64 -8.79
C PRO A 52 -2.57 11.89 -8.70
N LYS A 53 -1.57 12.40 -9.42
CA LYS A 53 -0.19 11.93 -9.34
C LYS A 53 0.64 12.95 -8.58
N PHE A 54 1.54 12.43 -7.77
CA PHE A 54 2.50 13.23 -7.03
C PHE A 54 3.90 12.96 -7.56
N VAL A 55 4.79 13.95 -7.44
CA VAL A 55 6.18 13.79 -7.85
C VAL A 55 6.84 12.72 -6.95
N PRO A 56 7.56 11.74 -7.52
CA PRO A 56 8.31 10.77 -6.74
C PRO A 56 9.28 11.47 -5.78
N THR A 57 9.33 10.99 -4.53
CA THR A 57 10.26 11.50 -3.52
C THR A 57 11.55 10.68 -3.46
N ASP A 58 11.49 9.46 -3.97
CA ASP A 58 12.54 8.44 -3.95
C ASP A 58 12.41 7.55 -5.21
N GLU A 59 12.98 6.35 -5.18
CA GLU A 59 12.87 5.36 -6.27
C GLU A 59 11.44 4.81 -6.45
N SER A 60 10.54 5.09 -5.52
CA SER A 60 9.14 4.65 -5.57
C SER A 60 8.31 5.55 -6.47
N VAL A 61 7.51 4.95 -7.36
CA VAL A 61 6.58 5.71 -8.21
C VAL A 61 5.41 6.23 -7.39
N THR A 62 4.99 5.45 -6.39
CA THR A 62 3.79 5.69 -5.59
C THR A 62 4.07 5.54 -4.09
N PHE A 63 3.08 5.89 -3.27
CA PHE A 63 3.16 5.66 -1.82
C PHE A 63 3.21 4.16 -1.47
N ILE A 64 2.61 3.29 -2.30
CA ILE A 64 2.65 1.84 -2.12
C ILE A 64 4.09 1.33 -2.25
N GLY A 65 4.83 1.84 -3.23
CA GLY A 65 6.25 1.54 -3.38
C GLY A 65 7.08 1.93 -2.16
N ARG A 66 6.83 3.12 -1.60
CA ARG A 66 7.53 3.58 -0.40
C ARG A 66 7.25 2.68 0.78
N LEU A 67 5.97 2.35 0.99
CA LEU A 67 5.56 1.46 2.06
C LEU A 67 6.20 0.07 1.93
N CYS A 68 6.21 -0.49 0.72
CA CYS A 68 6.83 -1.79 0.45
C CYS A 68 8.34 -1.78 0.72
N ARG A 69 9.06 -0.76 0.23
CA ARG A 69 10.50 -0.59 0.49
C ARG A 69 10.81 -0.45 1.99
N GLU A 70 10.01 0.31 2.72
CA GLU A 70 10.17 0.46 4.17
C GLU A 70 9.94 -0.87 4.91
N ILE A 71 8.90 -1.64 4.53
CA ILE A 71 8.68 -3.00 5.07
C ILE A 71 9.89 -3.88 4.80
N LEU A 72 10.39 -3.92 3.56
CA LEU A 72 11.56 -4.72 3.21
C LEU A 72 12.81 -4.29 3.97
N ARG A 73 12.98 -2.98 4.22
CA ARG A 73 14.12 -2.45 4.99
C ARG A 73 14.08 -2.91 6.44
N ILE A 74 12.92 -2.85 7.09
CA ILE A 74 12.80 -3.25 8.50
C ILE A 74 12.80 -4.76 8.70
N THR A 75 12.55 -5.54 7.64
CA THR A 75 12.61 -7.01 7.65
C THR A 75 13.82 -7.57 6.88
N ASP A 76 14.85 -6.77 6.58
CA ASP A 76 16.02 -7.26 5.84
C ASP A 76 16.74 -8.34 6.68
N PRO A 77 16.86 -9.59 6.19
CA PRO A 77 17.50 -10.68 6.94
C PRO A 77 18.99 -10.43 7.25
N LYS A 78 19.63 -9.44 6.61
CA LYS A 78 21.01 -9.05 6.91
C LYS A 78 21.14 -8.15 8.13
N SER A 79 20.07 -7.47 8.54
CA SER A 79 20.06 -6.55 9.68
C SER A 79 19.03 -6.89 10.75
N ALA A 80 17.97 -7.61 10.41
CA ALA A 80 16.90 -7.99 11.31
C ALA A 80 16.73 -9.51 11.40
N CYS A 81 16.31 -10.00 12.57
CA CYS A 81 15.91 -11.38 12.80
C CYS A 81 14.49 -11.45 13.38
N TYR A 82 13.74 -12.46 12.96
CA TYR A 82 12.40 -12.71 13.48
C TYR A 82 12.47 -13.74 14.61
N ILE A 83 11.87 -13.42 15.76
CA ILE A 83 11.79 -14.31 16.91
C ILE A 83 10.37 -14.84 17.02
N ASP A 84 10.20 -16.12 16.69
CA ASP A 84 8.89 -16.76 16.59
C ASP A 84 8.10 -16.75 17.91
N GLN A 85 8.79 -16.98 19.04
CA GLN A 85 8.15 -16.97 20.36
C GLN A 85 7.54 -15.62 20.75
N LEU A 86 8.05 -14.53 20.15
CA LEU A 86 7.63 -13.16 20.44
C LEU A 86 6.79 -12.56 19.31
N ASN A 87 6.77 -13.20 18.13
CA ASN A 87 6.10 -12.70 16.92
C ASN A 87 6.53 -11.27 16.54
N THR A 88 7.84 -11.03 16.65
CA THR A 88 8.46 -9.70 16.57
C THR A 88 9.82 -9.78 15.87
N TRP A 89 10.11 -8.77 15.06
CA TRP A 89 11.40 -8.52 14.42
C TRP A 89 12.29 -7.66 15.29
N TYR A 90 13.55 -8.07 15.41
CA TYR A 90 14.58 -7.38 16.16
C TYR A 90 15.77 -7.02 15.25
N ASP A 91 16.37 -5.87 15.51
CA ASP A 91 17.62 -5.48 14.87
C ASP A 91 18.77 -6.27 15.50
N MET A 92 19.58 -6.93 14.66
CA MET A 92 20.63 -7.83 15.12
C MET A 92 21.80 -7.11 15.81
N LYS A 93 22.00 -5.80 15.57
CA LYS A 93 23.12 -5.04 16.14
C LYS A 93 22.75 -4.39 17.47
N THR A 94 21.56 -3.81 17.54
CA THR A 94 21.08 -3.02 18.67
C THR A 94 20.19 -3.84 19.60
N HIS A 95 19.72 -5.02 19.17
CA HIS A 95 18.75 -5.87 19.86
C HIS A 95 17.42 -5.15 20.17
N GLN A 96 17.12 -4.06 19.47
CA GLN A 96 15.86 -3.34 19.62
C GLN A 96 14.78 -3.92 18.72
N GLU A 97 13.54 -3.82 19.17
CA GLU A 97 12.36 -4.16 18.38
C GLU A 97 12.23 -3.20 17.19
N VAL A 98 12.04 -3.76 16.00
CA VAL A 98 11.92 -3.02 14.74
C VAL A 98 10.50 -3.10 14.19
N SER A 99 9.85 -4.25 14.34
CA SER A 99 8.49 -4.47 13.85
C SER A 99 7.81 -5.60 14.63
N ASN A 100 6.50 -5.51 14.81
CA ASN A 100 5.68 -6.54 15.44
C ASN A 100 4.40 -6.80 14.63
N SER A 101 3.65 -7.81 15.06
CA SER A 101 2.36 -8.16 14.46
C SER A 101 1.34 -7.01 14.46
N ARG A 102 1.42 -6.06 15.40
CA ARG A 102 0.53 -4.89 15.45
C ARG A 102 0.82 -3.92 14.31
N LEU A 103 2.09 -3.63 14.00
CA LEU A 103 2.45 -2.78 12.87
C LEU A 103 1.89 -3.35 11.55
N LEU A 104 2.03 -4.66 11.35
CA LEU A 104 1.50 -5.34 10.17
C LEU A 104 -0.03 -5.30 10.12
N ALA A 105 -0.71 -5.47 11.27
CA ALA A 105 -2.16 -5.35 11.36
C ALA A 105 -2.65 -3.93 11.07
N GLU A 106 -1.93 -2.89 11.53
CA GLU A 106 -2.25 -1.49 11.25
C GLU A 106 -2.08 -1.17 9.75
N ILE A 107 -1.02 -1.69 9.11
CA ILE A 107 -0.84 -1.60 7.66
C ILE A 107 -1.99 -2.28 6.92
N GLN A 108 -2.38 -3.49 7.33
CA GLN A 108 -3.50 -4.22 6.76
C GLN A 108 -4.83 -3.48 6.89
N ASN A 109 -5.10 -2.87 8.05
CA ASN A 109 -6.30 -2.08 8.27
C ASN A 109 -6.31 -0.81 7.40
N THR A 110 -5.14 -0.19 7.18
CA THR A 110 -5.01 1.07 6.44
C THR A 110 -5.15 0.87 4.93
N LEU A 111 -4.55 -0.20 4.39
CA LEU A 111 -4.67 -0.55 2.97
C LEU A 111 -6.00 -1.27 2.64
N GLY A 112 -6.69 -1.75 3.67
CA GLY A 112 -7.86 -2.61 3.52
C GLY A 112 -7.52 -3.92 2.80
N THR A 113 -8.55 -4.73 2.51
CA THR A 113 -8.40 -5.99 1.75
C THR A 113 -7.95 -5.78 0.30
N PHE A 114 -8.05 -4.56 -0.23
CA PHE A 114 -7.76 -4.26 -1.62
C PHE A 114 -6.27 -4.11 -1.91
N GLY A 115 -5.46 -3.71 -0.93
CA GLY A 115 -4.00 -3.58 -1.10
C GLY A 115 -3.20 -4.85 -0.82
N LEU A 116 -3.85 -5.97 -0.43
CA LEU A 116 -3.20 -7.19 0.07
C LEU A 116 -3.63 -8.49 -0.63
N ASN A 117 -4.59 -8.43 -1.56
CA ASN A 117 -5.01 -9.60 -2.36
C ASN A 117 -4.36 -9.60 -3.74
#